data_AF-A0A4Q7DN41-F1
#
_entry.id   AF-A0A4Q7DN41-F1
#
_cell.length_a   1.000
_cell.length_b   1.000
_cell.length_c   1.000
_cell.angle_alpha   90.00
_cell.angle_beta   90.00
_cell.angle_gamma   90.00
#
_symmetry.space_group_name_H-M   'P 1'
#
loop_
_entity.id
_entity.type
_entity.pdbx_description
1 polymer ?
#
loop_
_entity_poly.entity_id
_entity_poly.type
_entity_poly.pdbx_seq_one_letter_code
_entity_poly.pdbx_strand_id
1 'polypeptide(L)'
;MDNKRISEIVYEEMMKQDANRYRDMRKILTIPKSIAEQADKYLRMDWEFRDIYSKTGKCSDEFYDFINCEDNNQRNSKLIIAYLAGKALGVDLVKVVEG
;
A
#
# COMPACT_ATOMS: atom_id res chain seq x y z
N MET A 1 15.90 -30.94 -33.45
CA MET A 1 15.61 -29.85 -32.50
C MET A 1 16.78 -29.82 -31.54
N ASP A 2 17.58 -28.76 -31.56
CA ASP A 2 18.87 -28.78 -30.86
C ASP A 2 18.67 -28.66 -29.34
N ASN A 3 19.40 -29.46 -28.56
CA ASN A 3 19.35 -29.45 -27.10
C ASN A 3 19.51 -28.04 -26.49
N LYS A 4 20.25 -27.16 -27.18
CA LYS A 4 20.41 -25.75 -26.80
C LYS A 4 19.09 -24.97 -26.80
N ARG A 5 18.22 -25.22 -27.78
CA ARG A 5 16.91 -24.55 -27.88
C ARG A 5 15.93 -25.07 -26.84
N ILE A 6 16.04 -26.35 -26.46
CA ILE A 6 15.26 -26.93 -25.36
C ILE A 6 15.67 -26.32 -24.02
N SER A 7 16.98 -26.15 -23.76
CA SER A 7 17.44 -25.51 -22.52
C SER A 7 17.02 -24.05 -22.38
N GLU A 8 17.00 -23.28 -23.46
CA GLU A 8 16.55 -21.89 -23.44
C GLU A 8 15.05 -21.79 -23.11
N ILE A 9 14.22 -22.64 -23.74
CA ILE A 9 12.78 -22.70 -23.46
C ILE A 9 12.51 -23.05 -22.00
N VAL A 10 13.25 -24.03 -21.44
CA VAL A 10 13.11 -24.41 -20.02
C VAL A 10 13.48 -23.26 -19.10
N TYR A 11 14.57 -22.53 -19.38
CA TYR A 11 14.99 -21.36 -18.59
C TYR A 11 13.96 -20.23 -18.63
N GLU A 12 13.42 -19.90 -19.79
CA GLU A 12 12.38 -18.88 -19.93
C GLU A 12 11.13 -19.22 -19.12
N GLU A 13 10.72 -20.49 -19.15
CA GLU A 13 9.52 -20.94 -18.43
C GLU A 13 9.72 -20.99 -16.92
N MET A 14 10.92 -21.34 -16.44
CA MET A 14 11.29 -21.21 -15.03
C MET A 14 11.26 -19.75 -14.56
N MET A 15 11.80 -18.82 -15.34
CA MET A 15 11.78 -17.40 -15.02
C MET A 15 10.34 -16.84 -14.95
N LYS A 16 9.47 -17.25 -15.87
CA LYS A 16 8.04 -16.87 -15.83
C LYS A 16 7.32 -17.43 -14.60
N GLN A 17 7.58 -18.69 -14.24
CA GLN A 17 7.01 -19.29 -13.04
C GLN A 17 7.43 -18.53 -11.77
N ASP A 18 8.72 -18.21 -11.64
CA ASP A 18 9.22 -17.46 -10.49
C ASP A 18 8.58 -16.06 -10.44
N ALA A 19 8.52 -15.33 -11.56
CA ALA A 19 7.87 -14.02 -11.61
C ALA A 19 6.39 -14.07 -11.20
N ASN A 20 5.64 -15.07 -11.65
CA ASN A 20 4.25 -15.27 -11.25
C ASN A 20 4.13 -15.61 -9.76
N ARG A 21 5.03 -16.46 -9.25
CA ARG A 21 5.06 -16.82 -7.82
C ARG A 21 5.36 -15.61 -6.95
N TYR A 22 6.30 -14.76 -7.35
CA TYR A 22 6.57 -13.47 -6.69
C TYR A 22 5.36 -12.53 -6.72
N ARG A 23 4.63 -12.49 -7.83
CA ARG A 23 3.41 -11.68 -7.97
C ARG A 23 2.30 -12.17 -7.05
N ASP A 24 2.07 -13.47 -6.97
CA ASP A 24 1.03 -14.07 -6.13
C ASP A 24 1.38 -13.98 -4.64
N MET A 25 2.67 -14.05 -4.29
CA MET A 25 3.15 -13.85 -2.92
C MET A 25 3.06 -12.39 -2.46
N ARG A 26 3.11 -11.41 -3.37
CA ARG A 26 2.82 -10.01 -3.05
C ARG A 26 1.33 -9.85 -2.77
N LYS A 27 0.92 -10.06 -1.53
CA LYS A 27 -0.31 -9.44 -1.01
C LYS A 27 -0.11 -7.92 -1.09
N ILE A 28 -0.65 -7.31 -2.14
CA ILE A 28 -0.61 -5.87 -2.33
C ILE A 28 -1.48 -5.26 -1.22
N LEU A 29 -0.85 -4.40 -0.40
CA LEU A 29 -1.59 -3.59 0.56
C LEU A 29 -2.52 -2.66 -0.23
N THR A 30 -3.77 -2.53 0.22
CA THR A 30 -4.76 -1.67 -0.42
C THR A 30 -5.29 -0.64 0.54
N ILE A 31 -5.56 0.56 0.05
CA ILE A 31 -6.18 1.66 0.80
C ILE A 31 -7.38 2.22 0.01
N PRO A 32 -8.52 2.50 0.66
CA PRO A 32 -9.64 3.16 -0.01
C PRO A 32 -9.26 4.55 -0.52
N LYS A 33 -9.87 4.96 -1.63
CA LYS A 33 -9.56 6.23 -2.28
C LYS A 33 -9.94 7.42 -1.41
N SER A 34 -11.09 7.37 -0.74
CA SER A 34 -11.53 8.39 0.22
C SER A 34 -10.47 8.66 1.30
N ILE A 35 -9.85 7.59 1.81
CA ILE A 35 -8.80 7.65 2.83
C ILE A 35 -7.49 8.17 2.24
N ALA A 36 -7.09 7.70 1.06
CA ALA A 36 -5.87 8.16 0.39
C ALA A 36 -5.89 9.67 0.12
N GLU A 37 -7.02 10.20 -0.38
CA GLU A 37 -7.21 11.63 -0.66
C GLU A 37 -7.12 12.48 0.61
N GLN A 38 -7.66 12.00 1.73
CA GLN A 38 -7.53 12.68 3.02
C GLN A 38 -6.11 12.58 3.59
N ALA A 39 -5.45 11.43 3.47
CA ALA A 39 -4.06 11.28 3.86
C ALA A 39 -3.16 12.26 3.09
N ASP A 40 -3.38 12.42 1.79
CA ASP A 40 -2.67 13.39 0.96
C ASP A 40 -2.89 14.84 1.41
N LYS A 41 -4.10 15.16 1.86
CA LYS A 41 -4.48 16.51 2.29
C LYS A 41 -3.94 16.87 3.67
N TYR A 42 -3.95 15.91 4.61
CA TYR A 42 -3.73 16.20 6.03
C TYR A 42 -2.38 15.71 6.57
N LEU A 43 -1.81 14.63 6.02
CA LEU A 43 -0.58 14.00 6.54
C LEU A 43 0.70 14.38 5.78
N ARG A 44 0.63 15.38 4.89
CA ARG A 44 1.82 16.17 4.51
C ARG A 44 2.37 17.00 5.67
N MET A 45 1.59 17.16 6.73
CA MET A 45 1.97 17.79 7.98
C MET A 45 2.17 16.69 9.02
N ASP A 46 3.33 16.72 9.68
CA ASP A 46 3.88 15.70 10.57
C ASP A 46 2.84 14.77 11.25
N TRP A 47 3.07 13.46 11.16
CA TRP A 47 2.22 12.42 11.76
C TRP A 47 1.98 12.64 13.27
N GLU A 48 2.88 13.37 13.93
CA GLU A 48 2.81 13.82 15.32
C GLU A 48 1.59 14.72 15.60
N PHE A 49 1.01 15.34 14.58
CA PHE A 49 -0.18 16.19 14.68
C PHE A 49 -1.49 15.43 14.50
N ARG A 50 -1.48 14.10 14.38
CA ARG A 50 -2.70 13.25 14.27
C ARG A 50 -3.75 13.61 15.33
N ASP A 51 -3.31 13.83 16.56
CA ASP A 51 -4.18 14.15 17.70
C ASP A 51 -4.74 15.59 17.65
N ILE A 52 -4.08 16.48 16.91
CA ILE A 52 -4.53 17.86 16.67
C ILE A 52 -5.55 17.90 15.52
N TYR A 53 -5.36 17.10 14.47
CA TYR A 53 -6.31 17.03 13.35
C TYR A 53 -7.64 16.40 13.73
N SER A 54 -7.62 15.36 14.58
CA SER A 54 -8.83 14.75 15.14
C SER A 54 -9.63 15.74 15.99
N LYS A 55 -8.97 16.45 16.91
CA LYS A 55 -9.60 17.40 17.84
C LYS A 55 -10.10 18.67 17.17
N THR A 56 -9.60 19.01 15.98
CA THR A 56 -10.00 20.21 15.23
C THR A 56 -11.10 19.97 14.20
N GLY A 57 -11.63 18.73 14.08
CA GLY A 57 -12.68 18.39 13.11
C GLY A 57 -12.24 18.57 11.66
N LYS A 58 -10.92 18.51 11.40
CA LYS A 58 -10.37 18.78 10.07
C LYS A 58 -10.41 17.55 9.16
N CYS A 59 -10.48 16.33 9.69
CA CYS A 59 -10.68 15.12 8.91
C CYS A 59 -12.13 14.64 8.98
N SER A 60 -12.58 13.84 8.00
CA SER A 60 -13.89 13.21 8.09
C SER A 60 -13.94 12.18 9.22
N ASP A 61 -15.15 11.89 9.71
CA ASP A 61 -15.38 10.83 10.69
C ASP A 61 -14.91 9.47 10.16
N GLU A 62 -15.15 9.18 8.87
CA GLU A 62 -14.66 7.97 8.20
C GLU A 62 -13.13 7.83 8.28
N PHE A 63 -12.39 8.92 8.06
CA PHE A 63 -10.93 8.90 8.14
C PHE A 63 -10.43 8.76 9.58
N TYR A 64 -11.11 9.43 10.51
CA TYR A 64 -10.83 9.31 11.93
C TYR A 64 -11.06 7.88 12.42
N ASP A 65 -12.20 7.28 12.09
CA ASP A 65 -12.56 5.91 12.43
C ASP A 65 -11.64 4.91 11.76
N PHE A 66 -11.25 5.15 10.51
CA PHE A 66 -10.28 4.31 9.81
C PHE A 66 -8.93 4.26 10.56
N ILE A 67 -8.43 5.42 10.99
CA ILE A 67 -7.16 5.55 11.70
C ILE A 67 -7.23 4.98 13.13
N ASN A 68 -8.35 5.22 13.83
CA ASN A 68 -8.56 4.85 15.22
C ASN A 68 -9.33 3.55 15.40
N CYS A 69 -9.59 2.82 14.32
CA CYS A 69 -10.15 1.47 14.38
C CYS A 69 -9.36 0.67 15.41
N GLU A 70 -10.07 0.11 16.40
CA GLU A 70 -9.52 -0.64 17.54
C GLU A 70 -8.90 -1.99 17.14
N ASP A 71 -8.19 -2.04 16.01
CA ASP A 71 -7.29 -3.15 15.73
C ASP A 71 -6.07 -3.02 16.65
N ASN A 72 -5.89 -4.03 17.51
CA ASN A 72 -4.77 -4.19 18.45
C ASN A 72 -3.39 -3.88 17.87
N ASN A 73 -3.23 -3.93 16.53
CA ASN A 73 -1.95 -3.67 15.86
C ASN A 73 -1.81 -2.30 15.18
N GLN A 74 -2.78 -1.38 15.31
CA GLN A 74 -2.79 -0.08 14.63
C GLN A 74 -2.57 -0.21 13.11
N ARG A 75 -3.11 -1.29 12.52
CA ARG A 75 -2.83 -1.69 11.13
C ARG A 75 -3.11 -0.57 10.13
N ASN A 76 -4.24 0.12 10.28
CA ASN A 76 -4.66 1.17 9.37
C ASN A 76 -3.77 2.43 9.46
N SER A 77 -3.29 2.76 10.65
CA SER A 77 -2.30 3.83 10.83
C SER A 77 -0.99 3.51 10.10
N LYS A 78 -0.50 2.27 10.24
CA LYS A 78 0.71 1.79 9.54
C LYS A 78 0.52 1.72 8.02
N LEU A 79 -0.68 1.37 7.57
CA LEU A 79 -1.04 1.35 6.15
C LEU A 79 -0.95 2.75 5.53
N ILE A 80 -1.44 3.77 6.23
CA ILE A 80 -1.34 5.17 5.78
C ILE A 80 0.14 5.61 5.72
N ILE A 81 0.96 5.25 6.73
CA ILE A 81 2.40 5.54 6.71
C ILE A 81 3.06 4.88 5.49
N ALA A 82 2.77 3.61 5.21
CA ALA A 82 3.32 2.91 4.05
C ALA A 82 2.89 3.55 2.71
N TYR A 83 1.63 4.02 2.63
CA TYR A 83 1.12 4.75 1.46
C TYR A 83 1.91 6.06 1.24
N LEU A 84 2.05 6.88 2.29
CA LEU A 84 2.77 8.15 2.22
C LEU A 84 4.26 7.95 1.92
N ALA A 85 4.91 6.97 2.55
CA ALA A 85 6.31 6.64 2.31
C ALA A 85 6.52 6.16 0.86
N GLY A 86 5.64 5.31 0.34
CA GLY A 86 5.69 4.87 -1.06
C GLY A 86 5.60 6.05 -2.01
N LYS A 87 4.64 6.95 -1.78
CA LYS A 87 4.47 8.17 -2.58
C LYS A 87 5.70 9.09 -2.52
N ALA A 88 6.28 9.30 -1.33
CA ALA A 88 7.48 10.12 -1.15
C ALA A 88 8.72 9.53 -1.84
N LEU A 89 8.82 8.20 -1.88
CA LEU A 89 9.92 7.46 -2.53
C LEU A 89 9.67 7.18 -4.01
N GLY A 90 8.50 7.52 -4.56
CA GLY A 90 8.13 7.24 -5.95
C GLY A 90 7.91 5.75 -6.24
N VAL A 91 7.44 4.96 -5.26
CA VAL A 91 7.20 3.52 -5.39
C VAL A 91 5.79 3.12 -4.92
N ASP A 92 5.22 2.11 -5.58
CA ASP A 92 3.88 1.60 -5.25
C ASP A 92 3.93 0.55 -4.12
N LEU A 93 4.03 1.03 -2.87
CA LEU A 93 3.94 0.16 -1.68
C LEU A 93 2.50 -0.22 -1.34
N VAL A 94 1.54 0.66 -1.63
CA VAL A 94 0.11 0.50 -1.32
C VAL A 94 -0.71 0.91 -2.53
N LYS A 95 -1.60 0.03 -2.98
CA LYS A 95 -2.50 0.29 -4.11
C LYS A 95 -3.75 1.04 -3.62
N VAL A 96 -4.07 2.15 -4.28
CA VAL A 96 -5.35 2.83 -4.08
C VAL A 96 -6.45 2.07 -4.81
N VAL A 97 -7.56 1.80 -4.13
CA VAL A 97 -8.74 1.12 -4.69
C VAL A 97 -9.98 1.97 -4.46
N GLU A 98 -10.98 1.84 -5.33
CA GLU A 98 -12.28 2.46 -5.11
C GLU A 98 -12.92 1.89 -3.84
N GLY A 99 -13.41 2.77 -2.98
CA GLY A 99 -13.85 2.49 -1.62
C GLY A 99 -13.96 3.78 -0.83
#